data_AF-A0A3P7Q988-F1
#
_entry.id   AF-A0A3P7Q988-F1
#
_cell.length_a   1.000
_cell.length_b   1.000
_cell.length_c   1.000
_cell.angle_alpha   90.00
_cell.angle_beta   90.00
_cell.angle_gamma   90.00
#
_symmetry.space_group_name_H-M   'P 1'
#
loop_
_entity.id
_entity.type
_entity.pdbx_description
1 polymer ?
#
loop_
_entity_poly.entity_id
_entity_poly.type
_entity_poly.pdbx_seq_one_letter_code
_entity_poly.pdbx_strand_id
1 'polypeptide(L)'
;MKLLETSSQFSQLLPQLENCKTPPLSNSALTAAEDTSRWSRYLQLALAARMLEHKYVLVGDNATQLAADCLSSIALGRGGSVATQLAFSDTRYGNVTFLRPMYEFLANEVAYFLHFSGLTPVIEPTLTVQQTLARGPGINSIQRLTSDFISSLQLGGFPST
;
A
#
# COMPACT_ATOMS: atom_id res chain seq x y z
N MET A 1 -14.30 24.88 15.66
CA MET A 1 -14.02 24.30 16.99
C MET A 1 -14.68 22.92 17.18
N LYS A 2 -14.63 22.02 16.17
CA LYS A 2 -15.17 20.64 16.25
C LYS A 2 -14.19 19.57 15.74
N LEU A 3 -13.04 19.97 15.18
CA LEU A 3 -12.00 19.07 14.68
C LEU A 3 -11.00 18.64 15.76
N LEU A 4 -10.95 19.34 16.90
CA LEU A 4 -10.05 19.02 18.01
C LEU A 4 -10.58 17.86 18.88
N GLU A 5 -11.89 17.72 19.05
CA GLU A 5 -12.47 16.64 19.89
C GLU A 5 -12.35 15.24 19.25
N THR A 6 -12.40 15.14 17.92
CA THR A 6 -12.23 13.85 17.22
C THR A 6 -10.79 13.34 17.28
N SER A 7 -9.80 14.26 17.31
CA SER A 7 -8.39 13.91 17.48
C SER A 7 -8.11 13.30 18.86
N SER A 8 -8.77 13.81 19.91
CA SER A 8 -8.67 13.28 21.27
C SER A 8 -9.22 11.86 21.39
N GLN A 9 -10.36 11.57 20.77
CA GLN A 9 -10.96 10.23 20.82
C GLN A 9 -10.18 9.20 20.00
N PHE A 10 -9.63 9.60 18.85
CA PHE A 10 -8.78 8.72 18.04
C PHE A 10 -7.44 8.41 18.76
N SER A 11 -6.84 9.41 19.41
CA SER A 11 -5.60 9.23 20.18
C SER A 11 -5.76 8.30 21.39
N GLN A 12 -6.96 8.25 21.99
CA GLN A 12 -7.29 7.37 23.12
C GLN A 12 -7.54 5.91 22.70
N LEU A 13 -7.88 5.66 21.43
CA LEU A 13 -8.09 4.32 20.88
C LEU A 13 -6.82 3.67 20.32
N LEU A 14 -5.82 4.46 19.93
CA LEU A 14 -4.50 3.98 19.49
C LEU A 14 -3.87 2.95 20.44
N PRO A 15 -3.76 3.18 21.77
CA PRO A 15 -3.17 2.21 22.69
C PRO A 15 -4.03 0.94 22.89
N GLN A 16 -5.35 1.00 22.64
CA GLN A 16 -6.23 -0.17 22.69
C GLN A 16 -6.08 -1.05 21.44
N LEU A 17 -5.72 -0.46 20.30
CA LEU A 17 -5.39 -1.19 19.07
C LEU A 17 -3.99 -1.82 19.15
N GLU A 18 -3.01 -1.12 19.73
CA GLU A 18 -1.63 -1.62 19.90
C GLU A 18 -1.54 -2.82 20.85
N ASN A 19 -2.43 -2.93 21.83
CA ASN A 19 -2.39 -3.98 22.86
C ASN A 19 -3.16 -5.25 22.49
N CYS A 20 -3.84 -5.26 21.33
CA CYS A 20 -4.52 -6.44 20.83
C CYS A 20 -3.49 -7.32 20.12
N LYS A 21 -2.91 -8.31 20.84
CA LYS A 21 -2.17 -9.42 20.21
C LYS A 21 -3.08 -10.00 19.13
N THR A 22 -2.88 -9.61 17.87
CA THR A 22 -3.84 -9.93 16.82
C THR A 22 -3.98 -11.45 16.73
N PRO A 23 -5.21 -11.99 16.81
CA PRO A 23 -5.43 -13.43 16.69
C PRO A 23 -4.90 -13.90 15.33
N PRO A 24 -4.49 -15.19 15.22
CA PRO A 24 -4.05 -15.72 13.93
C PRO A 24 -5.14 -15.51 12.90
N LEU A 25 -4.84 -14.73 11.87
CA LEU A 25 -5.70 -14.59 10.73
C LEU A 25 -5.31 -15.66 9.71
N SER A 26 -6.30 -16.23 9.04
CA SER A 26 -6.07 -17.08 7.87
C SER A 26 -5.43 -16.26 6.74
N ASN A 27 -4.68 -16.90 5.84
CA ASN A 27 -4.10 -16.25 4.66
C ASN A 27 -5.14 -15.53 3.79
N SER A 28 -6.37 -16.08 3.71
CA SER A 28 -7.50 -15.42 3.05
C SER A 28 -7.96 -14.16 3.78
N ALA A 29 -7.98 -14.21 5.12
CA ALA A 29 -8.34 -13.07 5.95
C ALA A 29 -7.28 -11.96 5.91
N LEU A 30 -5.99 -12.33 5.83
CA LEU A 30 -4.89 -11.39 5.62
C LEU A 30 -5.00 -10.68 4.26
N THR A 31 -5.24 -11.44 3.21
CA THR A 31 -5.45 -10.90 1.86
C THR A 31 -6.61 -9.89 1.83
N ALA A 32 -7.73 -10.24 2.48
CA ALA A 32 -8.87 -9.33 2.60
C ALA A 32 -8.56 -8.09 3.47
N ALA A 33 -7.82 -8.25 4.57
CA ALA A 33 -7.43 -7.16 5.44
C ALA A 33 -6.53 -6.15 4.70
N GLU A 34 -5.62 -6.61 3.85
CA GLU A 34 -4.79 -5.72 3.03
C GLU A 34 -5.58 -5.00 1.95
N ASP A 35 -6.48 -5.70 1.24
CA ASP A 35 -7.34 -5.10 0.23
C ASP A 35 -8.24 -4.00 0.85
N THR A 36 -8.84 -4.28 2.01
CA THR A 36 -9.70 -3.32 2.71
C THR A 36 -8.91 -2.13 3.25
N SER A 37 -7.71 -2.36 3.80
CA SER A 37 -6.83 -1.29 4.26
C SER A 37 -6.39 -0.37 3.12
N ARG A 38 -6.00 -0.95 1.99
CA ARG A 38 -5.67 -0.21 0.77
C ARG A 38 -6.85 0.61 0.28
N TRP A 39 -8.02 -0.01 0.14
CA TRP A 39 -9.23 0.68 -0.33
C TRP A 39 -9.63 1.83 0.58
N SER A 40 -9.65 1.58 1.91
CA SER A 40 -9.97 2.60 2.91
C SER A 40 -9.03 3.80 2.84
N ARG A 41 -7.72 3.57 2.70
CA ARG A 41 -6.71 4.64 2.55
C ARG A 41 -7.01 5.53 1.36
N TYR A 42 -7.27 4.94 0.19
CA TYR A 42 -7.57 5.72 -1.01
C TYR A 42 -8.88 6.51 -0.88
N LEU A 43 -9.92 5.92 -0.28
CA LEU A 43 -11.17 6.64 -0.03
C LEU A 43 -10.97 7.81 0.93
N GLN A 44 -10.21 7.63 2.00
CA GLN A 44 -9.91 8.69 2.96
C GLN A 44 -9.10 9.82 2.32
N LEU A 45 -8.09 9.50 1.50
CA LEU A 45 -7.33 10.49 0.74
C LEU A 45 -8.22 11.26 -0.23
N ALA A 46 -9.12 10.57 -0.94
CA ALA A 46 -10.06 11.21 -1.86
C ALA A 46 -11.03 12.15 -1.12
N LEU A 47 -11.53 11.73 0.05
CA LEU A 47 -12.39 12.56 0.89
C LEU A 47 -11.64 13.81 1.37
N ALA A 48 -10.42 13.64 1.90
CA ALA A 48 -9.58 14.73 2.38
C ALA A 48 -9.29 15.75 1.28
N ALA A 49 -8.95 15.27 0.07
CA ALA A 49 -8.72 16.13 -1.08
C ALA A 49 -9.96 16.95 -1.47
N ARG A 50 -11.16 16.34 -1.42
CA ARG A 50 -12.42 17.07 -1.66
C ARG A 50 -12.69 18.13 -0.61
N MET A 51 -12.44 17.83 0.66
CA MET A 51 -12.62 18.77 1.76
C MET A 51 -11.65 19.96 1.68
N LEU A 52 -10.47 19.75 1.09
CA LEU A 52 -9.43 20.76 0.86
C LEU A 52 -9.52 21.43 -0.52
N GLU A 53 -10.56 21.12 -1.31
CA GLU A 53 -10.76 21.63 -2.68
C GLU A 53 -9.57 21.35 -3.64
N HIS A 54 -8.90 20.21 -3.45
CA HIS A 54 -7.81 19.76 -4.30
C HIS A 54 -8.30 18.76 -5.36
N LYS A 55 -7.91 19.01 -6.62
CA LYS A 55 -8.24 18.16 -7.76
C LYS A 55 -7.30 16.96 -7.93
N TYR A 56 -6.08 17.06 -7.41
CA TYR A 56 -5.02 16.06 -7.63
C TYR A 56 -4.48 15.54 -6.31
N VAL A 57 -4.33 14.23 -6.22
CA VAL A 57 -3.65 13.55 -5.11
C VAL A 57 -2.47 12.79 -5.68
N LEU A 58 -1.26 13.08 -5.20
CA LEU A 58 -0.05 12.43 -5.65
C LEU A 58 0.27 11.28 -4.69
N VAL A 59 0.46 10.07 -5.22
CA VAL A 59 0.81 8.87 -4.46
C VAL A 59 2.18 8.36 -4.89
N GLY A 60 2.98 7.91 -3.94
CA GLY A 60 4.34 7.40 -4.15
C GLY A 60 4.42 5.96 -4.65
N ASP A 61 3.41 5.49 -5.39
CA ASP A 61 3.44 4.13 -5.93
C ASP A 61 4.48 4.03 -7.05
N ASN A 62 5.44 3.12 -6.89
CA ASN A 62 6.55 2.93 -7.81
C ASN A 62 6.31 1.74 -8.77
N ALA A 63 7.13 1.63 -9.82
CA ALA A 63 6.99 0.60 -10.85
C ALA A 63 7.01 -0.83 -10.28
N THR A 64 7.88 -1.09 -9.31
CA THR A 64 8.03 -2.41 -8.67
C THR A 64 6.79 -2.79 -7.86
N GLN A 65 6.22 -1.84 -7.11
CA GLN A 65 4.97 -2.04 -6.38
C GLN A 65 3.79 -2.27 -7.33
N LEU A 66 3.73 -1.51 -8.42
CA LEU A 66 2.70 -1.68 -9.44
C LEU A 66 2.79 -3.04 -10.14
N ALA A 67 4.00 -3.54 -10.41
CA ALA A 67 4.18 -4.89 -10.94
C ALA A 67 3.67 -5.97 -9.96
N ALA A 68 3.99 -5.85 -8.67
CA ALA A 68 3.49 -6.75 -7.64
C ALA A 68 1.96 -6.70 -7.51
N ASP A 69 1.39 -5.49 -7.58
CA ASP A 69 -0.06 -5.25 -7.57
C ASP A 69 -0.74 -5.86 -8.79
N CYS A 70 -0.16 -5.69 -9.98
CA CYS A 70 -0.63 -6.31 -11.23
C CYS A 70 -0.77 -7.83 -11.06
N LEU A 71 0.30 -8.49 -10.63
CA LEU A 71 0.32 -9.94 -10.42
C LEU A 71 -0.70 -10.37 -9.36
N SER A 72 -0.81 -9.61 -8.26
CA SER A 72 -1.77 -9.93 -7.20
C SER A 72 -3.22 -9.83 -7.69
N SER A 73 -3.54 -8.80 -8.48
CA SER A 73 -4.86 -8.60 -9.06
C SER A 73 -5.17 -9.66 -10.11
N ILE A 74 -4.20 -10.09 -10.92
CA ILE A 74 -4.36 -11.20 -11.86
C ILE A 74 -4.62 -12.51 -11.10
N ALA A 75 -3.83 -12.81 -10.07
CA ALA A 75 -3.99 -14.00 -9.24
C ALA A 75 -5.36 -14.05 -8.53
N LEU A 76 -5.92 -12.90 -8.17
CA LEU A 76 -7.25 -12.76 -7.58
C LEU A 76 -8.40 -12.71 -8.60
N GLY A 77 -8.12 -12.82 -9.91
CA GLY A 77 -9.13 -12.82 -10.96
C GLY A 77 -9.72 -11.44 -11.29
N ARG A 78 -9.00 -10.35 -11.00
CA ARG A 78 -9.45 -8.95 -11.17
C ARG A 78 -9.02 -8.32 -12.50
N GLY A 79 -8.86 -9.12 -13.56
CA GLY A 79 -8.27 -8.68 -14.84
C GLY A 79 -8.91 -7.44 -15.48
N GLY A 80 -10.22 -7.23 -15.30
CA GLY A 80 -10.92 -6.06 -15.84
C GLY A 80 -10.55 -4.72 -15.20
N SER A 81 -10.09 -4.70 -13.94
CA SER A 81 -9.75 -3.47 -13.22
C SER A 81 -8.24 -3.18 -13.16
N VAL A 82 -7.41 -4.16 -13.53
CA VAL A 82 -5.94 -4.06 -13.51
C VAL A 82 -5.43 -2.87 -14.31
N ALA A 83 -5.93 -2.65 -15.52
CA ALA A 83 -5.48 -1.54 -16.37
C ALA A 83 -5.66 -0.16 -15.67
N THR A 84 -6.75 0.01 -14.94
CA THR A 84 -7.00 1.25 -14.18
C THR A 84 -6.16 1.37 -12.91
N GLN A 85 -5.80 0.24 -12.29
CA GLN A 85 -4.94 0.23 -11.09
C GLN A 85 -3.49 0.56 -11.44
N LEU A 86 -3.05 0.16 -12.63
CA LEU A 86 -1.70 0.39 -13.13
C LEU A 86 -1.56 1.67 -13.93
N ALA A 87 -2.64 2.40 -14.21
CA ALA A 87 -2.51 3.65 -14.95
C ALA A 87 -1.74 4.71 -14.13
N PHE A 88 -0.96 5.53 -14.83
CA PHE A 88 -0.31 6.72 -14.25
C PHE A 88 -1.32 7.63 -13.53
N SER A 89 -2.50 7.79 -14.12
CA SER A 89 -3.62 8.56 -13.57
C SER A 89 -4.83 7.68 -13.31
N ASP A 90 -5.41 7.80 -12.12
CA ASP A 90 -6.63 7.11 -11.72
C ASP A 90 -7.76 8.12 -11.44
N THR A 91 -8.79 8.07 -12.27
CA THR A 91 -9.94 8.99 -12.28
C THR A 91 -11.21 8.41 -11.65
N ARG A 92 -11.12 7.23 -11.02
CA ARG A 92 -12.29 6.53 -10.45
C ARG A 92 -12.94 7.26 -9.26
N TYR A 93 -12.27 8.29 -8.72
CA TYR A 93 -12.71 9.03 -7.54
C TYR A 93 -13.44 10.35 -7.89
N GLY A 94 -14.14 10.39 -9.02
CA GLY A 94 -14.97 11.52 -9.44
C GLY A 94 -14.13 12.76 -9.76
N ASN A 95 -14.30 13.83 -8.98
CA ASN A 95 -13.62 15.12 -9.22
C ASN A 95 -12.14 15.13 -8.79
N VAL A 96 -11.69 14.08 -8.08
CA VAL A 96 -10.29 13.93 -7.64
C VAL A 96 -9.60 12.90 -8.51
N THR A 97 -8.44 13.27 -9.04
CA THR A 97 -7.57 12.37 -9.82
C THR A 97 -6.34 12.00 -9.00
N PHE A 98 -6.07 10.70 -8.90
CA PHE A 98 -4.84 10.21 -8.31
C PHE A 98 -3.75 10.15 -9.39
N LEU A 99 -2.57 10.69 -9.08
CA LEU A 99 -1.40 10.67 -9.93
C LEU A 99 -0.29 9.86 -9.25
N ARG A 100 0.48 9.13 -10.05
CA ARG A 100 1.62 8.32 -9.58
C ARG A 100 2.92 8.86 -10.19
N PRO A 101 3.54 9.92 -9.62
CA PRO A 101 4.76 10.49 -10.18
C PRO A 101 5.92 9.49 -10.25
N MET A 102 5.91 8.49 -9.38
CA MET A 102 6.97 7.47 -9.30
C MET A 102 6.72 6.27 -10.22
N TYR A 103 5.72 6.36 -11.12
CA TYR A 103 5.23 5.25 -11.96
C TYR A 103 6.33 4.52 -12.75
N GLU A 104 7.36 5.24 -13.20
CA GLU A 104 8.45 4.70 -14.02
C GLU A 104 9.70 4.31 -13.23
N PHE A 105 9.74 4.61 -11.93
CA PHE A 105 10.93 4.38 -11.10
C PHE A 105 10.84 3.05 -10.36
N LEU A 106 11.94 2.32 -10.29
CA LEU A 106 12.04 1.10 -9.49
C LEU A 106 12.19 1.42 -8.01
N ALA A 107 11.73 0.51 -7.13
CA ALA A 107 11.84 0.69 -5.68
C ALA A 107 13.31 0.91 -5.22
N ASN A 108 14.27 0.25 -5.88
CA ASN A 108 15.70 0.41 -5.57
C ASN A 108 16.20 1.81 -5.93
N GLU A 109 15.77 2.37 -7.06
CA GLU A 109 16.15 3.74 -7.46
C GLU A 109 15.59 4.77 -6.49
N VAL A 110 14.35 4.58 -6.04
CA VAL A 110 13.75 5.42 -4.99
C VAL A 110 14.55 5.32 -3.69
N ALA A 111 14.95 4.12 -3.30
CA ALA A 111 15.77 3.92 -2.09
C ALA A 111 17.15 4.60 -2.21
N TYR A 112 17.82 4.47 -3.37
CA TYR A 112 19.10 5.14 -3.62
C TYR A 112 18.95 6.66 -3.63
N PHE A 113 17.89 7.17 -4.25
CA PHE A 113 17.59 8.60 -4.25
C PHE A 113 17.43 9.14 -2.83
N LEU A 114 16.66 8.44 -1.97
CA LEU A 114 16.49 8.81 -0.57
C LEU A 114 17.84 8.81 0.17
N HIS A 115 18.67 7.78 -0.04
CA HIS A 115 19.98 7.66 0.59
C HIS A 115 20.92 8.81 0.19
N PHE A 116 21.08 9.07 -1.11
CA PHE A 116 21.96 10.14 -1.60
C PHE A 116 21.44 11.54 -1.26
N SER A 117 20.13 11.70 -1.09
CA SER A 117 19.52 12.95 -0.65
C SER A 117 19.57 13.16 0.87
N GLY A 118 20.07 12.18 1.63
CA GLY A 118 20.11 12.25 3.10
C GLY A 118 18.72 12.22 3.76
N LEU A 119 17.70 11.68 3.07
CA LEU A 119 16.33 11.58 3.58
C LEU A 119 16.14 10.27 4.34
N THR A 120 15.50 10.34 5.51
CA THR A 120 15.20 9.16 6.33
C THR A 120 13.76 8.70 6.07
N PRO A 121 13.54 7.51 5.47
CA PRO A 121 12.18 7.00 5.27
C PRO A 121 11.56 6.52 6.58
N VAL A 122 10.26 6.74 6.73
CA VAL A 122 9.44 6.14 7.80
C VAL A 122 8.87 4.83 7.28
N ILE A 123 9.19 3.73 7.95
CA ILE A 123 8.76 2.37 7.56
C ILE A 123 7.75 1.87 8.57
N GLU A 124 6.48 1.81 8.15
CA GLU A 124 5.40 1.22 8.95
C GLU A 124 5.05 -0.16 8.37
N PRO A 125 5.22 -1.26 9.14
CA PRO A 125 4.93 -2.59 8.63
C PRO A 125 3.42 -2.79 8.47
N THR A 126 3.01 -3.42 7.36
CA THR A 126 1.61 -3.81 7.16
C THR A 126 1.23 -4.93 8.14
N LEU A 127 -0.07 -5.12 8.35
CA LEU A 127 -0.59 -6.20 9.19
C LEU A 127 -0.03 -7.57 8.79
N THR A 128 0.06 -7.86 7.49
CA THR A 128 0.66 -9.11 7.00
C THR A 128 2.11 -9.23 7.41
N VAL A 129 2.93 -8.18 7.20
CA VAL A 129 4.34 -8.20 7.60
C VAL A 129 4.49 -8.48 9.09
N GLN A 130 3.65 -7.85 9.93
CA GLN A 130 3.65 -8.12 11.37
C GLN A 130 3.31 -9.59 11.68
N GLN A 131 2.31 -10.17 11.01
CA GLN A 131 1.92 -11.57 11.23
C GLN A 131 2.97 -12.57 10.72
N THR A 132 3.56 -12.33 9.55
CA THR A 132 4.64 -13.15 8.99
C THR A 132 5.87 -13.13 9.89
N LEU A 133 6.27 -11.96 10.41
CA LEU A 133 7.40 -11.85 11.33
C LEU A 133 7.14 -12.57 12.66
N ALA A 134 5.92 -12.50 13.19
CA ALA A 134 5.58 -13.11 14.47
C ALA A 134 5.40 -14.64 14.40
N ARG A 135 5.03 -15.19 13.25
CA ARG A 135 4.56 -16.59 13.14
C ARG A 135 5.23 -17.40 12.03
N GLY A 136 6.07 -16.78 11.21
CA GLY A 136 6.85 -17.43 10.16
C GLY A 136 6.22 -17.35 8.75
N PRO A 137 6.91 -17.90 7.74
CA PRO A 137 6.60 -17.70 6.32
C PRO A 137 5.34 -18.43 5.82
N GLY A 138 4.72 -19.29 6.64
CA GLY A 138 3.47 -19.97 6.28
C GLY A 138 2.23 -19.05 6.33
N ILE A 139 2.35 -17.89 6.98
CA ILE A 139 1.28 -16.91 7.15
C ILE A 139 1.58 -15.69 6.29
N ASN A 140 0.80 -15.50 5.22
CA ASN A 140 1.05 -14.47 4.22
C ASN A 140 -0.24 -14.08 3.47
N SER A 141 -0.22 -12.88 2.90
CA SER A 141 -1.19 -12.40 1.92
C SER A 141 -0.69 -12.65 0.50
N ILE A 142 -1.60 -12.64 -0.48
CA ILE A 142 -1.20 -12.75 -1.89
C ILE A 142 -0.38 -11.54 -2.36
N GLN A 143 -0.68 -10.34 -1.87
CA GLN A 143 0.03 -9.11 -2.22
C GLN A 143 1.48 -9.17 -1.72
N ARG A 144 1.69 -9.73 -0.52
CA ARG A 144 3.05 -9.95 0.00
C ARG A 144 3.79 -11.01 -0.81
N LEU A 145 3.15 -12.14 -1.11
CA LEU A 145 3.75 -13.21 -1.90
C LEU A 145 4.17 -12.74 -3.30
N THR A 146 3.35 -11.92 -3.96
CA THR A 146 3.71 -11.37 -5.28
C THR A 146 4.83 -10.33 -5.18
N SER A 147 4.86 -9.51 -4.13
CA SER A 147 5.97 -8.57 -3.88
C SER A 147 7.29 -9.32 -3.63
N ASP A 148 7.25 -10.38 -2.82
CA ASP A 148 8.43 -11.22 -2.56
C ASP A 148 8.87 -11.96 -3.82
N PHE A 149 7.92 -12.44 -4.64
CA PHE A 149 8.20 -13.06 -5.93
C PHE A 149 8.92 -12.10 -6.88
N ILE A 150 8.41 -10.87 -7.09
CA ILE A 150 9.07 -9.86 -7.93
C ILE A 150 10.48 -9.56 -7.40
N SER A 151 10.62 -9.36 -6.09
CA SER A 151 11.92 -9.11 -5.47
C SER A 151 12.90 -10.27 -5.68
N SER A 152 12.40 -11.51 -5.60
CA SER A 152 13.21 -12.72 -5.83
C SER A 152 13.67 -12.86 -7.28
N LEU A 153 12.87 -12.42 -8.27
CA LEU A 153 13.26 -12.42 -9.67
C LEU A 153 14.40 -11.43 -9.94
N GLN A 154 14.29 -10.22 -9.37
CA GLN A 154 15.30 -9.18 -9.50
C GLN A 154 16.64 -9.63 -8.90
N LEU A 155 16.60 -10.29 -7.74
CA LEU A 155 17.79 -10.88 -7.10
C LEU A 155 18.31 -12.12 -7.84
N GLY A 156 17.42 -12.92 -8.44
CA GLY A 156 17.72 -14.19 -9.10
C GLY A 156 18.36 -14.07 -10.48
N GLY A 157 18.70 -12.86 -10.93
CA GLY A 157 19.42 -12.63 -12.18
C GLY A 157 18.62 -11.95 -13.29
N PHE A 158 17.41 -11.45 -12.98
CA PHE A 158 16.58 -10.71 -13.93
C PHE A 158 16.42 -9.23 -13.49
N PRO A 159 17.46 -8.39 -13.62
CA PRO A 159 17.44 -7.02 -13.10
C PRO A 159 16.52 -6.06 -13.86
N SER A 160 16.05 -6.45 -15.06
CA SER A 160 15.18 -5.64 -15.92
C SER A 160 13.70 -6.05 -15.87
N THR A 161 13.30 -6.85 -14.89
CA THR A 161 11.89 -7.26 -14.66
C THR A 161 11.18 -6.39 -13.64
#